data_AF-A0A1R1X4W8-F1
#
_entry.id   AF-A0A1R1X4W8-F1
#
_cell.length_a   1.000
_cell.length_b   1.000
_cell.length_c   1.000
_cell.angle_alpha   90.00
_cell.angle_beta   90.00
_cell.angle_gamma   90.00
#
_symmetry.space_group_name_H-M   'P 1'
#
loop_
_entity.id
_entity.type
_entity.pdbx_description
1 polymer ?
#
loop_
_entity_poly.entity_id
_entity_poly.type
_entity_poly.pdbx_seq_one_letter_code
_entity_poly.pdbx_strand_id
1 'polypeptide(L)'
;MRETIDERDKMGLNECVKNELLIPYSVSSDRKGEFVAQFKLTVFVHHSGPLRLTAPVPSPLPDLSFIPETSDIASKLSVNLNQMPFCELPKNAAISSISLPQPLASDNVMQID
;
A
#
# COMPACT_ATOMS: atom_id res chain seq x y z
N MET A 1 1.96 4.53 -16.77
CA MET A 1 2.26 3.39 -17.68
C MET A 1 0.99 2.65 -18.10
N ARG A 2 0.20 2.09 -17.16
CA ARG A 2 -0.99 1.29 -17.53
C ARG A 2 -2.08 2.04 -18.30
N GLU A 3 -2.16 3.35 -18.19
CA GLU A 3 -3.21 4.17 -18.83
C GLU A 3 -2.69 5.09 -19.95
N THR A 4 -1.37 5.12 -20.22
CA THR A 4 -0.75 6.22 -20.99
C THR A 4 0.38 5.81 -21.92
N ILE A 5 0.57 4.52 -22.24
CA ILE A 5 1.71 4.07 -23.05
C ILE A 5 1.23 3.46 -24.36
N ASP A 6 1.46 4.21 -25.43
CA ASP A 6 1.44 3.70 -26.79
C ASP A 6 2.75 2.95 -27.09
N GLU A 7 2.80 2.17 -28.18
CA GLU A 7 4.03 1.53 -28.65
C GLU A 7 5.19 2.53 -28.87
N ARG A 8 4.88 3.79 -29.18
CA ARG A 8 5.86 4.87 -29.34
C ARG A 8 6.56 5.23 -28.02
N ASP A 9 5.84 5.18 -26.91
CA ASP A 9 6.38 5.57 -25.60
C ASP A 9 7.31 4.48 -25.03
N LYS A 10 7.15 3.22 -25.47
CA LYS A 10 8.06 2.14 -25.10
C LYS A 10 9.48 2.36 -25.61
N MET A 11 9.63 2.98 -26.78
CA MET A 11 10.95 3.29 -27.35
C MET A 11 11.67 4.34 -26.49
N GLY A 12 10.98 5.41 -26.12
CA GLY A 12 11.53 6.44 -25.21
C GLY A 12 11.84 5.88 -23.82
N LEU A 13 10.96 5.01 -23.30
CA LEU A 13 11.21 4.32 -22.02
C LEU A 13 12.49 3.49 -22.05
N ASN A 14 12.73 2.74 -23.14
CA ASN A 14 13.90 1.88 -23.25
C ASN A 14 15.20 2.70 -23.29
N GLU A 15 15.19 3.85 -23.95
CA GLU A 15 16.32 4.78 -23.94
C GLU A 15 16.59 5.32 -22.51
N CYS A 16 15.55 5.74 -21.80
CA CYS A 16 15.67 6.22 -20.42
C CYS A 16 16.22 5.16 -19.46
N VAL A 17 15.79 3.91 -19.62
CA VAL A 17 16.31 2.78 -18.82
C VAL A 17 17.79 2.50 -19.17
N LYS A 18 18.14 2.51 -20.47
CA LYS A 18 19.52 2.26 -20.93
C LYS A 18 20.51 3.32 -20.44
N ASN A 19 20.07 4.58 -20.36
CA ASN A 19 20.87 5.70 -19.89
C ASN A 19 20.74 5.96 -18.39
N GLU A 20 20.20 5.00 -17.62
CA GLU A 20 20.07 5.05 -16.15
C GLU A 20 19.24 6.23 -15.62
N LEU A 21 18.40 6.85 -16.47
CA LEU A 21 17.47 7.90 -16.06
C LEU A 21 16.29 7.32 -15.27
N LEU A 22 16.00 6.03 -15.46
CA LEU A 22 14.94 5.31 -14.78
C LEU A 22 15.47 3.96 -14.27
N ILE A 23 15.16 3.63 -13.02
CA ILE A 23 15.41 2.32 -12.44
C ILE A 23 14.13 1.48 -12.59
N PRO A 24 14.12 0.45 -13.46
CA PRO A 24 12.94 -0.38 -13.63
C PRO A 24 12.76 -1.30 -12.42
N TYR A 25 11.51 -1.43 -11.97
CA TYR A 25 11.13 -2.48 -11.02
C TYR A 25 10.72 -3.72 -11.80
N SER A 26 11.64 -4.68 -11.93
CA SER A 26 11.39 -5.95 -12.63
C SER A 26 10.28 -6.74 -11.93
N VAL A 27 9.29 -7.20 -12.70
CA VAL A 27 8.22 -8.05 -12.17
C VAL A 27 8.73 -9.50 -12.10
N SER A 28 8.96 -10.00 -10.90
CA SER A 28 9.26 -11.41 -10.63
C SER A 28 7.99 -12.17 -10.23
N SER A 29 7.82 -13.38 -10.74
CA SER A 29 6.73 -14.29 -10.37
C SER A 29 7.29 -15.57 -9.77
N ASP A 30 6.55 -16.15 -8.83
CA ASP A 30 6.90 -17.43 -8.22
C ASP A 30 6.56 -18.63 -9.12
N ARG A 31 6.93 -19.84 -8.69
CA ARG A 31 6.58 -21.07 -9.42
C ARG A 31 5.07 -21.25 -9.53
N LYS A 32 4.64 -21.89 -10.62
CA LYS A 32 3.22 -22.22 -10.86
C LYS A 32 2.66 -23.05 -9.70
N GLY A 33 1.66 -22.51 -9.02
CA GLY A 33 0.96 -23.15 -7.90
C GLY A 33 1.39 -22.67 -6.51
N GLU A 34 2.37 -21.76 -6.42
CA GLU A 34 2.82 -21.17 -5.15
C GLU A 34 2.15 -19.82 -4.87
N PHE A 35 2.15 -19.42 -3.59
CA PHE A 35 1.51 -18.20 -3.11
C PHE A 35 2.53 -17.23 -2.52
N VAL A 36 2.45 -15.96 -2.90
CA VAL A 36 3.30 -14.89 -2.39
C VAL A 36 2.45 -13.91 -1.58
N ALA A 37 2.86 -13.67 -0.32
CA ALA A 37 2.28 -12.63 0.52
C ALA A 37 3.27 -11.45 0.67
N GLN A 38 2.79 -10.22 0.50
CA GLN A 38 3.59 -9.01 0.68
C GLN A 38 2.92 -8.04 1.65
N PHE A 39 3.64 -7.67 2.71
CA PHE A 39 3.25 -6.60 3.63
C PHE A 39 4.27 -5.48 3.55
N LYS A 40 3.82 -4.27 3.21
CA LYS A 40 4.68 -3.08 3.15
C LYS A 40 4.18 -2.05 4.16
N LEU A 41 5.11 -1.57 4.98
CA LEU A 41 4.87 -0.68 6.09
C LEU A 41 5.91 0.45 6.06
N THR A 42 5.46 1.67 6.29
CA THR A 42 6.34 2.81 6.53
C THR A 42 6.32 3.13 8.02
N VAL A 43 7.49 3.15 8.64
CA VAL A 43 7.69 3.48 10.06
C VAL A 43 8.53 4.74 10.18
N PHE A 44 8.13 5.63 11.07
CA PHE A 44 8.93 6.76 11.52
C PHE A 44 9.64 6.40 12.82
N VAL A 45 10.97 6.47 12.83
CA VAL A 45 11.79 6.14 14.01
C VAL A 45 12.01 7.40 14.82
N HIS A 46 11.43 7.45 16.02
CA HIS A 46 11.52 8.59 16.94
C HIS A 46 12.14 8.16 18.28
N HIS A 47 12.59 9.12 19.10
CA HIS A 47 13.14 8.82 20.43
C HIS A 47 12.12 8.13 21.36
N SER A 48 10.82 8.37 21.14
CA SER A 48 9.72 7.72 21.89
C SER A 48 9.40 6.31 21.39
N GLY A 49 10.01 5.88 20.29
CA GLY A 49 9.78 4.58 19.65
C GLY A 49 9.32 4.68 18.19
N PRO A 50 9.08 3.52 17.55
CA PRO A 50 8.65 3.43 16.16
C PRO A 50 7.17 3.80 15.99
N LEU A 51 6.88 4.80 15.16
CA LEU A 51 5.53 5.21 14.78
C LEU A 51 5.16 4.64 13.41
N ARG A 52 4.08 3.86 13.34
CA ARG A 52 3.53 3.34 12.09
C ARG A 52 2.73 4.43 11.36
N LEU A 53 3.06 4.67 10.09
CA LEU A 53 2.40 5.68 9.24
C LEU A 53 1.40 5.08 8.24
N THR A 54 1.42 3.76 8.02
CA THR A 54 0.46 3.09 7.12
C THR A 54 -0.64 2.41 7.90
N ALA A 55 -1.84 2.30 7.31
CA ALA A 55 -2.98 1.62 7.94
C ALA A 55 -2.64 0.18 8.35
N PRO A 56 -3.24 -0.35 9.44
CA PRO A 56 -3.13 -1.75 9.86
C PRO A 56 -3.39 -2.75 8.74
N VAL A 57 -2.78 -3.93 8.83
CA VAL A 57 -3.06 -5.01 7.89
C VAL A 57 -4.53 -5.42 8.05
N PRO A 58 -5.32 -5.54 6.95
CA PRO A 58 -6.71 -5.98 7.05
C PRO A 58 -6.79 -7.41 7.62
N SER A 59 -7.72 -7.63 8.53
CA SER A 59 -8.09 -8.97 9.01
C SER A 59 -8.85 -9.75 7.93
N PRO A 60 -8.75 -11.09 7.85
CA PRO A 60 -8.18 -11.99 8.85
C PRO A 60 -6.66 -12.17 8.71
N LEU A 61 -6.00 -12.29 9.87
CA LEU A 61 -4.61 -12.72 9.92
C LEU A 61 -4.53 -14.19 9.46
N PRO A 62 -3.45 -14.58 8.75
CA PRO A 62 -3.22 -15.98 8.42
C PRO A 62 -3.12 -16.80 9.71
N ASP A 63 -3.47 -18.09 9.62
CA ASP A 63 -3.40 -18.99 10.76
C ASP A 63 -1.95 -19.09 11.29
N LEU A 64 -1.75 -18.69 12.54
CA LEU A 64 -0.44 -18.71 13.21
C LEU A 64 -0.13 -20.07 13.84
N SER A 65 -0.97 -21.10 13.62
CA SER A 65 -0.79 -22.47 14.13
C SER A 65 0.56 -23.11 13.79
N PHE A 66 1.27 -22.58 12.79
CA PHE A 66 2.61 -23.03 12.42
C PHE A 66 3.74 -22.53 13.34
N ILE A 67 3.53 -21.45 14.10
CA ILE A 67 4.57 -20.90 14.97
C ILE A 67 4.56 -21.64 16.31
N PRO A 68 5.64 -22.38 16.67
CA PRO A 68 5.69 -23.08 17.95
C PRO A 68 5.73 -22.09 19.12
N GLU A 69 4.85 -22.29 20.10
CA GLU A 69 4.66 -21.39 21.25
C GLU A 69 5.91 -21.25 22.14
N THR A 70 6.81 -22.23 22.12
CA THR A 70 8.03 -22.25 22.95
C THR A 70 9.20 -21.44 22.37
N SER A 71 9.06 -20.90 21.16
CA SER A 71 10.13 -20.21 20.46
C SER A 71 10.29 -18.75 20.92
N ASP A 72 11.53 -18.26 20.92
CA ASP A 72 11.88 -16.84 21.12
C ASP A 72 11.16 -15.89 20.16
N ILE A 73 10.64 -16.41 19.04
CA ILE A 73 9.87 -15.64 18.06
C ILE A 73 8.50 -15.28 18.62
N ALA A 74 7.83 -16.21 19.31
CA ALA A 74 6.51 -15.98 19.90
C ALA A 74 6.57 -14.89 20.98
N SER A 75 7.63 -14.89 21.79
CA SER A 75 7.86 -13.86 22.81
C SER A 75 8.12 -12.47 22.23
N LYS A 76 8.72 -12.37 21.04
CA LYS A 76 8.92 -11.09 20.33
C LYS A 76 7.64 -10.57 19.68
N LEU A 77 6.79 -11.46 19.16
CA LEU A 77 5.52 -11.09 18.53
C LEU A 77 4.48 -10.58 19.53
N SER A 78 4.54 -11.02 20.78
CA SER A 78 3.64 -10.55 21.85
C SER A 78 4.01 -9.17 22.41
N VAL A 79 5.17 -8.62 22.06
CA VAL A 79 5.60 -7.29 22.50
C VAL A 79 4.72 -6.23 21.84
N ASN A 80 4.03 -5.44 22.66
CA ASN A 80 3.29 -4.28 22.19
C ASN A 80 4.27 -3.23 21.66
N LEU A 81 4.13 -2.89 20.38
CA LEU A 81 4.78 -1.71 19.83
C LEU A 81 4.03 -0.48 20.35
N ASN A 82 4.77 0.52 20.87
CA ASN A 82 4.22 1.82 21.23
C ASN A 82 3.73 2.52 19.96
N GLN A 83 2.49 2.26 19.56
CA GLN A 83 1.85 2.94 18.45
C GLN A 83 1.31 4.26 19.00
N MET A 84 1.99 5.37 18.69
CA MET A 84 1.33 6.67 18.84
C MET A 84 0.12 6.69 17.90
N PRO A 85 -1.03 7.26 18.31
CA PRO A 85 -2.12 7.50 17.37
C PRO A 85 -1.58 8.28 16.18
N PHE A 86 -2.16 8.07 14.99
CA PHE A 86 -1.81 8.85 13.81
C PHE A 86 -1.72 10.33 14.20
N CYS A 87 -0.59 10.96 13.90
CA CYS A 87 -0.48 12.39 14.06
C CYS A 87 -1.44 13.01 13.04
N GLU A 88 -2.65 13.36 13.47
CA GLU A 88 -3.55 14.15 12.65
C GLU A 88 -2.83 15.48 12.41
N LEU A 89 -2.61 15.83 11.14
CA LEU A 89 -2.23 17.18 10.79
C LEU A 89 -3.25 18.12 11.44
N PRO A 90 -2.84 19.24 12.04
CA PRO A 90 -3.77 20.21 12.61
C PRO A 90 -4.83 20.55 11.55
N LYS A 91 -6.10 20.34 11.90
CA LYS A 91 -7.22 20.55 10.99
C LYS A 91 -7.25 22.02 10.60
N ASN A 92 -6.90 22.32 9.36
CA ASN A 92 -7.12 23.64 8.80
C ASN A 92 -8.62 23.83 8.61
N ALA A 93 -9.24 24.74 9.37
CA ALA A 93 -10.68 25.02 9.30
C ALA A 93 -11.17 25.36 7.88
N ALA A 94 -10.27 25.89 7.03
CA ALA A 94 -10.54 26.19 5.63
C ALA A 94 -10.75 24.95 4.72
N ILE A 95 -10.25 23.78 5.12
CA ILE A 95 -10.33 22.54 4.32
C ILE A 95 -11.59 21.74 4.69
N SER A 96 -12.05 21.80 5.95
CA SER A 96 -13.25 21.11 6.41
C SER A 96 -14.57 21.64 5.81
N SER A 97 -14.58 22.86 5.27
CA SER A 97 -15.73 23.44 4.56
C SER A 97 -15.78 23.08 3.08
N ILE A 98 -14.73 22.46 2.55
CA ILE A 98 -14.70 22.01 1.16
C ILE A 98 -15.34 20.62 1.13
N SER A 99 -16.64 20.59 0.82
CA SER A 99 -17.33 19.33 0.53
C SER A 99 -16.66 18.67 -0.68
N LEU A 100 -16.44 17.34 -0.59
CA LEU A 100 -16.10 16.55 -1.76
C LEU A 100 -17.19 16.77 -2.83
N PRO A 101 -16.83 17.03 -4.10
CA PRO A 101 -17.83 17.10 -5.16
C PRO A 101 -18.61 15.79 -5.17
N GLN A 102 -19.92 15.89 -4.95
CA GLN A 102 -20.78 14.73 -4.98
C GLN A 102 -20.74 14.12 -6.39
N PRO A 103 -20.62 12.78 -6.53
CA PRO A 103 -20.76 12.16 -7.83
C PRO A 103 -22.13 12.52 -8.38
N LEU A 104 -22.18 13.09 -9.59
CA LEU A 104 -23.45 13.27 -10.29
C LEU A 104 -24.15 11.92 -10.35
N ALA A 105 -25.35 11.86 -9.79
CA ALA A 105 -26.23 10.72 -9.93
C ALA A 105 -26.35 10.40 -11.43
N SER A 106 -26.07 9.15 -11.78
CA SER A 106 -26.27 8.62 -13.12
C SER A 106 -27.76 8.68 -13.45
N ASP A 107 -28.16 9.69 -14.21
CA ASP A 107 -29.46 9.75 -14.85
C ASP A 107 -29.55 8.70 -15.97
N ASN A 108 -30.61 7.89 -15.88
CA ASN A 108 -31.24 7.10 -16.92
C ASN A 108 -30.51 5.86 -17.48
N VAL A 109 -30.93 4.72 -16.93
CA VAL A 109 -31.05 3.46 -17.67
C VAL A 109 -31.99 3.69 -18.85
N MET A 110 -31.46 3.79 -20.07
CA MET A 110 -32.24 3.46 -21.27
C MET A 110 -32.10 1.96 -21.51
N GLN A 111 -33.17 1.22 -21.22
CA GLN A 111 -33.43 -0.07 -21.85
C GLN A 111 -33.64 0.20 -23.35
N ILE A 112 -32.94 -0.54 -24.19
CA ILE A 112 -33.30 -0.73 -25.59
C ILE A 112 -33.63 -2.21 -25.73
N ASP A 113 -34.86 -2.44 -26.21
CA ASP A 113 -35.42 -3.72 -26.64
C ASP A 113 -34.62 -4.36 -27.78
#